data_AF-A0A225WG25-F1
#
_entry.id   AF-A0A225WG25-F1
#
_cell.length_a   1.000
_cell.length_b   1.000
_cell.length_c   1.000
_cell.angle_alpha   90.00
_cell.angle_beta   90.00
_cell.angle_gamma   90.00
#
_symmetry.space_group_name_H-M   'P 1'
#
loop_
_entity.id
_entity.type
_entity.pdbx_description
1 polymer ?
#
loop_
_entity_poly.entity_id
_entity_poly.type
_entity_poly.pdbx_seq_one_letter_code
_entity_poly.pdbx_strand_id
1 'polypeptide(L)'
;MEAAATQQHAHQNTVSHCLFAYYTLGYSKQRLAHVFNKSERTLINWIKTYEQTGVFQRAKATPTKRFWVELREWLLTYYHEHPLSYLDEAQHAFTRAHHVAISKTSVSWNGVHCTREQDDFRFGEELNHVDWNYQNLVFLDEVSFDNRRMIRKRGYSLQWKKLAIRGDFERMPRISVLASLVSMEYSTTTTLTAPSTELNSQSVAKT
;
A
#
# COMPACT_ATOMS: atom_id res chain seq x y z
N MET A 1 8.18 37.58 0.38
CA MET A 1 7.63 36.21 0.35
C MET A 1 8.67 35.19 -0.18
N GLU A 2 9.98 35.49 -0.09
CA GLU A 2 11.03 34.72 -0.79
C GLU A 2 11.95 33.88 0.12
N ALA A 3 11.97 34.15 1.43
CA ALA A 3 12.91 33.50 2.36
C ALA A 3 12.53 32.04 2.71
N ALA A 4 11.27 31.64 2.52
CA ALA A 4 10.82 30.29 2.89
C ALA A 4 11.23 29.21 1.86
N ALA A 5 11.30 29.57 0.57
CA ALA A 5 11.66 28.64 -0.51
C ALA A 5 13.17 28.37 -0.59
N THR A 6 14.00 29.28 -0.09
CA THR A 6 15.46 29.14 -0.07
C THR A 6 15.92 28.16 1.03
N GLN A 7 15.18 28.04 2.13
CA GLN A 7 15.49 27.13 3.25
C GLN A 7 15.08 25.67 3.01
N GLN A 8 14.19 25.41 2.04
CA GLN A 8 13.82 24.04 1.70
C GLN A 8 14.92 23.34 0.90
N HIS A 9 15.22 22.11 1.29
CA HIS A 9 16.16 21.24 0.59
C HIS A 9 15.75 21.07 -0.87
N ALA A 10 16.70 21.22 -1.80
CA ALA A 10 16.43 21.02 -3.21
C ALA A 10 16.07 19.55 -3.49
N HIS A 11 15.16 19.35 -4.43
CA HIS A 11 14.84 18.04 -4.96
C HIS A 11 16.03 17.51 -5.77
N GLN A 12 16.19 16.18 -5.84
CA GLN A 12 17.32 15.55 -6.55
C GLN A 12 17.39 16.01 -8.02
N ASN A 13 16.24 16.07 -8.70
CA ASN A 13 16.15 16.57 -10.08
C ASN A 13 16.69 18.00 -10.23
N THR A 14 16.41 18.89 -9.28
CA THR A 14 16.92 20.27 -9.30
C THR A 14 18.43 20.29 -9.24
N VAL A 15 19.03 19.41 -8.42
CA VAL A 15 20.49 19.27 -8.34
C VAL A 15 21.06 18.71 -9.64
N SER A 16 20.44 17.68 -10.22
CA SER A 16 20.86 17.10 -11.49
C SER A 16 20.82 18.10 -12.64
N HIS A 17 19.75 18.91 -12.76
CA HIS A 17 19.66 19.96 -13.77
C HIS A 17 20.69 21.07 -13.55
N CYS A 18 20.98 21.42 -12.29
CA CYS A 18 22.03 22.38 -11.98
C CYS A 18 23.43 21.87 -12.38
N LEU A 19 23.74 20.60 -12.10
CA LEU A 19 25.01 19.98 -12.47
C LEU A 19 25.14 19.87 -14.01
N PHE A 20 24.07 19.48 -14.70
CA PHE A 20 24.04 19.48 -16.16
C PHE A 20 24.29 20.87 -16.74
N ALA A 21 23.63 21.90 -16.21
CA ALA A 21 23.83 23.27 -16.67
C ALA A 21 25.25 23.81 -16.39
N TYR A 22 25.91 23.32 -15.33
CA TYR A 22 27.29 23.68 -15.02
C TYR A 22 28.28 23.00 -15.98
N TYR A 23 28.21 21.67 -16.13
CA TYR A 23 29.20 20.92 -16.92
C TYR A 23 28.91 20.92 -18.42
N THR A 24 27.64 20.83 -18.85
CA THR A 24 27.28 20.72 -20.27
C THR A 24 27.07 22.10 -20.91
N LEU A 25 26.45 23.03 -20.19
CA LEU A 25 26.12 24.37 -20.72
C LEU A 25 27.14 25.45 -20.33
N GLY A 26 28.10 25.13 -19.45
CA GLY A 26 29.17 26.04 -19.05
C GLY A 26 28.71 27.26 -18.25
N TYR A 27 27.57 27.19 -17.58
CA TYR A 27 27.06 28.34 -16.82
C TYR A 27 27.87 28.62 -15.54
N SER A 28 28.08 29.90 -15.25
CA SER A 28 28.76 30.34 -14.04
C SER A 28 27.90 30.08 -12.79
N LYS A 29 28.57 29.89 -11.64
CA LYS A 29 27.93 29.64 -10.35
C LYS A 29 26.97 30.76 -9.94
N GLN A 30 27.32 32.01 -10.24
CA GLN A 30 26.48 33.20 -10.04
C GLN A 30 25.16 33.12 -10.83
N ARG A 31 25.25 32.75 -12.11
CA ARG A 31 24.08 32.61 -12.97
C ARG A 31 23.18 31.47 -12.50
N LEU A 32 23.77 30.34 -12.10
CA LEU A 32 23.03 29.21 -11.55
C LEU A 32 22.36 29.56 -10.21
N ALA A 33 23.02 30.34 -9.36
CA ALA A 33 22.44 30.79 -8.08
C ALA A 33 21.17 31.59 -8.29
N HIS A 34 21.17 32.48 -9.30
CA HIS A 34 20.01 33.25 -9.69
C HIS A 34 18.90 32.37 -10.31
N VAL A 35 19.23 31.50 -11.25
CA VAL A 35 18.24 30.64 -11.96
C VAL A 35 17.55 29.65 -11.02
N PHE A 36 18.32 29.01 -10.13
CA PHE A 36 17.79 27.99 -9.22
C PHE A 36 17.32 28.56 -7.88
N ASN A 37 17.46 29.88 -7.67
CA ASN A 37 17.17 30.56 -6.40
C ASN A 37 17.82 29.84 -5.20
N LYS A 38 19.10 29.52 -5.32
CA LYS A 38 19.91 28.87 -4.28
C LYS A 38 21.20 29.65 -4.06
N SER A 39 21.71 29.64 -2.83
CA SER A 39 22.96 30.32 -2.53
C SER A 39 24.13 29.66 -3.26
N GLU A 40 25.12 30.45 -3.67
CA GLU A 40 26.34 29.94 -4.30
C GLU A 40 27.04 28.88 -3.44
N ARG A 41 27.02 29.05 -2.10
CA ARG A 41 27.54 28.04 -1.16
C ARG A 41 26.87 26.68 -1.33
N THR A 42 25.55 26.65 -1.55
CA THR A 42 24.80 25.41 -1.78
C THR A 42 25.22 24.76 -3.10
N LEU A 43 25.37 25.55 -4.15
CA LEU A 43 25.80 25.05 -5.46
C LEU A 43 27.24 24.53 -5.43
N ILE A 44 28.15 25.23 -4.75
CA ILE A 44 29.53 24.79 -4.54
C ILE A 44 29.56 23.45 -3.81
N ASN A 45 28.71 23.27 -2.79
CA ASN A 45 28.61 21.99 -2.09
C ASN A 45 28.12 20.87 -3.01
N TRP A 46 27.10 21.12 -3.85
CA TRP A 46 26.63 20.12 -4.81
C TRP A 46 27.69 19.72 -5.82
N ILE A 47 28.43 20.69 -6.36
CA ILE A 47 29.54 20.43 -7.30
C ILE A 47 30.63 19.62 -6.60
N LYS A 48 31.07 20.03 -5.41
CA LYS A 48 32.08 19.29 -4.63
C LYS A 48 31.65 17.86 -4.32
N THR A 49 30.40 17.66 -3.90
CA THR A 49 29.88 16.32 -3.64
C THR A 49 29.90 15.49 -4.92
N TYR A 50 29.44 16.05 -6.05
CA TYR A 50 29.44 15.37 -7.33
C TYR A 50 30.85 15.01 -7.81
N GLU A 51 31.83 15.89 -7.64
CA GLU A 51 33.24 15.64 -7.98
C GLU A 51 33.87 14.53 -7.11
N GLN A 52 33.43 14.40 -5.86
CA GLN A 52 33.94 13.38 -4.93
C GLN A 52 33.31 12.00 -5.12
N THR A 53 31.99 11.93 -5.32
CA THR A 53 31.24 10.66 -5.32
C THR A 53 30.76 10.24 -6.70
N GLY A 54 30.84 11.11 -7.72
CA GLY A 54 30.29 10.89 -9.06
C GLY A 54 28.75 10.87 -9.14
N VAL A 55 28.07 10.90 -7.99
CA VAL A 55 26.60 10.87 -7.89
C VAL A 55 26.16 11.75 -6.73
N PHE A 56 25.14 12.58 -6.95
CA PHE A 56 24.49 13.27 -5.85
C PHE A 56 23.49 12.34 -5.13
N GLN A 57 23.85 11.92 -3.92
CA GLN A 57 22.94 11.24 -3.00
C GLN A 57 22.75 12.06 -1.73
N ARG A 58 21.51 12.13 -1.26
CA ARG A 58 21.19 12.78 0.02
C ARG A 58 21.80 11.95 1.16
N ALA A 59 22.48 12.61 2.08
CA ALA A 59 22.89 11.99 3.34
C ALA A 59 21.65 11.43 4.07
N LYS A 60 21.57 10.11 4.16
CA LYS A 60 20.57 9.44 5.00
C LYS A 60 21.13 9.47 6.42
N ALA A 61 20.38 10.03 7.37
CA ALA A 61 20.72 9.86 8.78
C ALA A 61 20.78 8.37 9.08
N THR A 62 21.90 7.89 9.59
CA THR A 62 22.00 6.53 10.14
C THR A 62 21.12 6.48 11.38
N PRO A 63 20.02 5.69 11.39
CA PRO A 63 19.30 5.49 12.63
C PRO A 63 20.25 4.81 13.62
N THR A 64 20.19 5.22 14.88
CA THR A 64 21.03 4.74 15.99
C THR A 64 20.79 3.23 16.19
N LYS A 65 21.54 2.39 15.47
CA LYS A 65 21.13 1.02 15.09
C LYS A 65 21.17 -0.06 16.17
N ARG A 66 21.99 0.05 17.22
CA ARG A 66 22.23 -1.10 18.13
C ARG A 66 21.08 -1.35 19.10
N PHE A 67 20.60 -0.30 19.76
CA PHE A 67 19.50 -0.41 20.72
C PHE A 67 18.21 -0.97 20.10
N TRP A 68 17.95 -0.65 18.83
CA TRP A 68 16.75 -1.11 18.13
C TRP A 68 16.84 -2.54 17.60
N VAL A 69 18.02 -3.15 17.54
CA VAL A 69 18.18 -4.54 17.07
C VAL A 69 17.80 -5.52 18.17
N GLU A 70 18.35 -5.35 19.38
CA GLU A 70 18.04 -6.20 20.54
C GLU A 70 16.55 -6.14 20.91
N LEU A 71 15.95 -4.94 20.86
CA LEU A 71 14.52 -4.77 21.11
C LEU A 71 13.63 -5.42 20.04
N ARG A 72 14.12 -5.51 18.80
CA ARG A 72 13.40 -6.18 17.71
C ARG A 72 13.45 -7.70 17.87
N GLU A 73 14.61 -8.25 18.25
CA GLU A 73 14.74 -9.68 18.53
C GLU A 73 13.79 -10.10 19.66
N TRP A 74 13.71 -9.33 20.74
CA TRP A 74 12.78 -9.62 21.83
C TRP A 74 11.31 -9.64 21.38
N LEU A 75 10.89 -8.67 20.56
CA LEU A 75 9.52 -8.65 20.01
C LEU A 75 9.23 -9.87 19.13
N LEU A 76 10.20 -10.33 18.34
CA LEU A 76 10.05 -11.53 17.52
C LEU A 76 9.90 -12.79 18.38
N THR A 77 10.72 -12.95 19.42
CA THR A 77 10.60 -14.07 20.37
C THR A 77 9.26 -14.05 21.09
N TYR A 78 8.81 -12.88 21.55
CA TYR A 78 7.52 -12.72 22.22
C TYR A 78 6.34 -13.15 21.32
N TYR A 79 6.34 -12.75 20.05
CA TYR A 79 5.29 -13.16 19.11
C TYR A 79 5.40 -14.63 18.69
N HIS A 80 6.60 -15.22 18.71
CA HIS A 80 6.75 -16.66 18.50
C HIS A 80 6.12 -17.47 19.65
N GLU A 81 6.25 -17.00 20.89
CA GLU A 81 5.63 -17.63 22.07
C GLU A 81 4.13 -17.30 22.21
N HIS A 82 3.73 -16.13 21.73
CA HIS A 82 2.36 -15.60 21.85
C HIS A 82 1.83 -15.06 20.52
N PRO A 83 1.55 -15.95 19.53
CA PRO A 83 1.21 -15.54 18.16
C PRO A 83 -0.11 -14.77 18.05
N LEU A 84 -1.03 -14.95 19.01
CA LEU A 84 -2.33 -14.29 19.04
C LEU A 84 -2.37 -13.03 19.94
N SER A 85 -1.22 -12.61 20.49
CA SER A 85 -1.17 -11.45 21.39
C SER A 85 -1.52 -10.15 20.67
N TYR A 86 -2.35 -9.33 21.31
CA TYR A 86 -2.72 -8.03 20.74
C TYR A 86 -1.56 -7.02 20.85
N LEU A 87 -1.59 -5.99 20.00
CA LEU A 87 -0.53 -4.96 19.95
C LEU A 87 -0.32 -4.24 21.29
N ASP A 88 -1.38 -4.04 22.07
CA ASP A 88 -1.32 -3.45 23.40
C ASP A 88 -0.78 -4.42 24.44
N GLU A 89 -1.13 -5.70 24.37
CA GLU A 89 -0.55 -6.75 25.21
C GLU A 89 0.96 -6.86 25.00
N ALA A 90 1.40 -6.90 23.73
CA ALA A 90 2.81 -6.89 23.37
C ALA A 90 3.52 -5.60 23.81
N GLN A 91 2.88 -4.44 23.65
CA GLN A 91 3.40 -3.15 24.14
C GLN A 91 3.56 -3.15 25.66
N HIS A 92 2.58 -3.67 26.40
CA HIS A 92 2.63 -3.76 27.85
C HIS A 92 3.70 -4.75 28.32
N ALA A 93 3.80 -5.92 27.69
CA ALA A 93 4.83 -6.91 27.99
C ALA A 93 6.25 -6.33 27.73
N PHE A 94 6.42 -5.64 26.61
CA PHE A 94 7.67 -4.96 26.27
C PHE A 94 8.05 -3.88 27.29
N THR A 95 7.07 -3.06 27.69
CA THR A 95 7.30 -1.98 28.67
C THR A 95 7.68 -2.56 30.03
N ARG A 96 7.12 -3.72 30.40
CA ARG A 96 7.51 -4.44 31.64
C ARG A 96 8.92 -5.02 31.55
N ALA A 97 9.31 -5.58 30.41
CA ALA A 97 10.60 -6.26 30.23
C ALA A 97 11.78 -5.29 30.10
N HIS A 98 11.61 -4.18 29.36
CA HIS A 98 12.71 -3.26 29.03
C HIS A 98 12.61 -1.90 29.72
N HIS A 99 11.53 -1.63 30.46
CA HIS A 99 11.24 -0.32 31.07
C HIS A 99 11.27 0.86 30.07
N VAL A 100 11.05 0.56 28.78
CA VAL A 100 10.97 1.57 27.72
C VAL A 100 9.57 1.59 27.16
N ALA A 101 8.97 2.77 27.18
CA ALA A 101 7.69 3.01 26.54
C ALA A 101 7.88 3.04 25.01
N ILE A 102 7.23 2.13 24.32
CA ILE A 102 7.17 2.10 22.85
C ILE A 102 5.74 2.41 22.38
N SER A 103 5.61 2.96 21.18
CA SER A 103 4.30 3.22 20.59
C SER A 103 3.71 1.96 19.93
N LYS A 104 2.38 1.84 19.86
CA LYS A 104 1.70 0.73 19.17
C LYS A 104 2.11 0.60 17.69
N THR A 105 2.38 1.74 17.03
CA THR A 105 2.86 1.75 15.64
C THR A 105 4.27 1.17 15.53
N SER A 106 5.14 1.41 16.52
CA SER A 106 6.48 0.80 16.58
C SER A 106 6.45 -0.72 16.77
N VAL A 107 5.45 -1.26 17.47
CA VAL A 107 5.23 -2.72 17.62
C VAL A 107 4.78 -3.34 16.30
N SER A 108 3.81 -2.71 15.63
CA SER A 108 3.21 -3.21 14.39
C SER A 108 4.20 -3.28 13.22
N TRP A 109 5.04 -2.25 13.03
CA TRP A 109 6.02 -2.23 11.93
C TRP A 109 7.17 -3.23 12.10
N ASN A 110 7.50 -3.64 13.32
CA ASN A 110 8.68 -4.45 13.61
C ASN A 110 8.39 -5.92 13.95
N GLY A 111 7.21 -6.24 14.50
CA GLY A 111 6.83 -7.60 14.88
C GLY A 111 5.78 -8.22 13.96
N VAL A 112 4.66 -7.54 13.74
CA VAL A 112 3.46 -8.13 13.09
C VAL A 112 3.61 -8.31 11.57
N HIS A 113 4.37 -7.45 10.90
CA HIS A 113 4.65 -7.67 9.47
C HIS A 113 5.54 -8.89 9.22
N CYS A 114 6.39 -9.28 10.17
CA CYS A 114 7.28 -10.43 10.03
C CYS A 114 6.57 -11.76 10.32
N THR A 115 5.57 -11.78 11.20
CA THR A 115 4.78 -12.99 11.48
C THR A 115 3.80 -13.33 10.37
N ARG A 116 3.26 -12.31 9.67
CA ARG A 116 2.35 -12.53 8.55
C ARG A 116 3.02 -13.34 7.42
N GLU A 117 4.29 -13.09 7.15
CA GLU A 117 5.03 -13.82 6.11
C GLU A 117 5.16 -15.32 6.48
N GLN A 118 5.45 -15.66 7.74
CA GLN A 118 5.58 -17.06 8.17
C GLN A 118 4.24 -17.81 8.14
N ASP A 119 3.15 -17.16 8.56
CA ASP A 119 1.82 -17.76 8.46
C ASP A 119 1.36 -17.90 7.00
N ASP A 120 1.68 -16.94 6.13
CA ASP A 120 1.42 -17.03 4.69
C ASP A 120 2.18 -18.23 4.07
N PHE A 121 3.43 -18.47 4.47
CA PHE A 121 4.20 -19.64 4.04
C PHE A 121 3.64 -20.95 4.58
N ARG A 122 3.33 -21.03 5.89
CA ARG A 122 2.71 -22.24 6.48
C ARG A 122 1.39 -22.56 5.80
N PHE A 123 0.53 -21.55 5.62
CA PHE A 123 -0.77 -21.73 4.97
C PHE A 123 -0.61 -22.17 3.51
N GLY A 124 0.37 -21.60 2.78
CA GLY A 124 0.71 -22.05 1.44
C GLY A 124 1.16 -23.51 1.37
N GLU A 125 2.01 -23.95 2.30
CA GLU A 125 2.43 -25.35 2.41
C GLU A 125 1.25 -26.27 2.75
N GLU A 126 0.42 -25.91 3.72
CA GLU A 126 -0.78 -26.67 4.09
C GLU A 126 -1.75 -26.80 2.91
N LEU A 127 -2.00 -25.71 2.18
CA LEU A 127 -2.82 -25.74 0.95
C LEU A 127 -2.21 -26.66 -0.10
N ASN A 128 -0.89 -26.70 -0.27
CA ASN A 128 -0.24 -27.57 -1.28
C ASN A 128 -0.39 -29.08 -1.00
N HIS A 129 -0.68 -29.48 0.24
CA HIS A 129 -0.92 -30.89 0.60
C HIS A 129 -2.35 -31.36 0.31
N VAL A 130 -3.26 -30.42 0.01
CA VAL A 130 -4.63 -30.74 -0.39
C VAL A 130 -4.64 -31.14 -1.87
N ASP A 131 -5.25 -32.28 -2.19
CA ASP A 131 -5.44 -32.70 -3.58
C ASP A 131 -6.56 -31.86 -4.23
N TRP A 132 -6.15 -30.77 -4.88
CA TRP A 132 -7.08 -29.83 -5.51
C TRP A 132 -7.63 -30.41 -6.81
N ASN A 133 -8.94 -30.61 -6.84
CA ASN A 133 -9.69 -30.81 -8.07
C ASN A 133 -10.51 -29.53 -8.35
N TYR A 134 -10.53 -29.05 -9.59
CA TYR A 134 -11.35 -27.90 -10.01
C TYR A 134 -12.83 -28.07 -9.65
N GLN A 135 -13.32 -29.31 -9.63
CA GLN A 135 -14.70 -29.65 -9.25
C GLN A 135 -14.99 -29.43 -7.76
N ASN A 136 -13.96 -29.39 -6.92
CA ASN A 136 -14.07 -29.24 -5.46
C ASN A 136 -13.83 -27.79 -5.00
N LEU A 137 -13.53 -26.87 -5.93
CA LEU A 137 -13.24 -25.47 -5.63
C LEU A 137 -14.50 -24.60 -5.76
N VAL A 138 -14.93 -24.03 -4.64
CA VAL A 138 -15.96 -22.98 -4.60
C VAL A 138 -15.36 -21.75 -3.95
N PHE A 139 -15.26 -20.67 -4.72
CA PHE A 139 -14.90 -19.36 -4.17
C PHE A 139 -16.16 -18.71 -3.65
N LEU A 140 -16.12 -18.26 -2.40
CA LEU A 140 -17.20 -17.53 -1.75
C LEU A 140 -16.62 -16.19 -1.30
N ASP A 141 -17.25 -15.09 -1.68
CA ASP A 141 -16.87 -13.77 -1.22
C ASP A 141 -18.11 -12.91 -0.95
N GLU A 142 -18.02 -12.07 0.08
CA GLU A 142 -19.06 -11.11 0.41
C GLU A 142 -18.61 -9.71 -0.02
N VAL A 143 -19.37 -9.14 -0.96
CA VAL A 143 -19.15 -7.75 -1.37
C VAL A 143 -20.25 -6.89 -0.78
N SER A 144 -19.87 -5.95 0.10
CA SER A 144 -20.79 -4.94 0.61
C SER A 144 -20.71 -3.64 -0.17
N PHE A 145 -21.85 -3.20 -0.70
CA PHE A 145 -22.01 -1.91 -1.33
C PHE A 145 -22.48 -0.91 -0.28
N ASP A 146 -21.51 -0.17 0.28
CA ASP A 146 -21.83 1.04 1.04
C ASP A 146 -22.23 2.12 0.05
N ASN A 147 -23.54 2.36 -0.09
CA ASN A 147 -24.09 3.36 -0.99
C ASN A 147 -23.87 4.81 -0.51
N ARG A 148 -22.92 5.04 0.41
CA ARG A 148 -22.42 6.36 0.81
C ARG A 148 -21.47 6.95 -0.25
N ARG A 149 -21.76 6.72 -1.53
CA ARG A 149 -20.84 7.04 -2.62
C ARG A 149 -20.98 8.49 -3.04
N MET A 150 -20.20 9.36 -2.41
CA MET A 150 -19.72 10.55 -3.11
C MET A 150 -18.60 10.08 -4.05
N ILE A 151 -18.85 10.01 -5.36
CA ILE A 151 -17.79 9.80 -6.34
C ILE A 151 -16.81 10.97 -6.18
N ARG A 152 -15.62 10.69 -5.63
CA ARG A 152 -14.57 11.70 -5.45
C ARG A 152 -14.10 12.16 -6.82
N LYS A 153 -14.68 13.23 -7.36
CA LYS A 153 -14.08 13.98 -8.47
C LYS A 153 -12.81 14.63 -7.93
N ARG A 154 -11.66 14.32 -8.53
CA ARG A 154 -10.39 15.00 -8.19
C ARG A 154 -10.52 16.47 -8.56
N GLY A 155 -10.15 17.36 -7.65
CA GLY A 155 -10.16 18.81 -7.86
C GLY A 155 -8.90 19.43 -7.27
N TYR A 156 -8.46 20.55 -7.84
CA TYR A 156 -7.31 21.29 -7.36
C TYR A 156 -7.77 22.46 -6.48
N SER A 157 -7.06 22.72 -5.39
CA SER A 157 -7.24 23.93 -4.57
C SER A 157 -5.88 24.51 -4.18
N LEU A 158 -5.86 25.82 -3.91
CA LEU A 158 -4.66 26.47 -3.37
C LEU A 158 -4.41 25.98 -1.94
N GLN A 159 -3.15 25.70 -1.64
CA GLN A 159 -2.71 25.32 -0.30
C GLN A 159 -3.19 26.38 0.71
N TRP A 160 -3.76 25.95 1.83
CA TRP A 160 -4.29 26.80 2.92
C TRP A 160 -5.57 27.58 2.62
N LYS A 161 -6.24 27.36 1.49
CA LYS A 161 -7.60 27.89 1.27
C LYS A 161 -8.66 26.85 1.58
N LYS A 162 -9.71 27.28 2.29
CA LYS A 162 -10.89 26.46 2.60
C LYS A 162 -11.59 26.06 1.30
N LEU A 163 -11.65 24.76 1.02
CA LEU A 163 -12.36 24.19 -0.12
C LEU A 163 -13.74 23.71 0.32
N ALA A 164 -14.79 24.21 -0.31
CA ALA A 164 -16.13 23.68 -0.14
C ALA A 164 -16.39 22.66 -1.26
N ILE A 165 -16.45 21.38 -0.90
CA ILE A 165 -16.87 20.32 -1.82
C ILE A 165 -18.36 20.11 -1.61
N ARG A 166 -19.16 20.45 -2.63
CA ARG A 166 -20.59 20.14 -2.67
C ARG A 166 -20.76 18.87 -3.47
N GLY A 167 -21.13 17.78 -2.80
CA GLY A 167 -21.55 16.54 -3.43
C GLY A 167 -22.97 16.24 -3.03
N ASP A 168 -23.78 15.74 -3.96
CA ASP A 168 -25.09 15.22 -3.64
C ASP A 168 -24.89 13.93 -2.85
N PHE A 169 -25.34 13.94 -1.59
CA PHE A 169 -25.19 12.83 -0.67
C PHE A 169 -26.52 12.10 -0.58
N GLU A 170 -26.73 11.13 -1.46
CA GLU A 170 -27.87 10.23 -1.34
C GLU A 170 -27.52 9.09 -0.39
N ARG A 171 -28.37 8.89 0.64
CA ARG A 171 -28.26 7.75 1.56
C ARG A 171 -29.19 6.66 1.08
N MET A 172 -28.66 5.70 0.33
CA MET A 172 -29.38 4.47 0.02
C MET A 172 -29.03 3.38 1.05
N PRO A 173 -29.93 2.40 1.30
CA PRO A 173 -29.64 1.27 2.17
C PRO A 173 -28.38 0.54 1.69
N ARG A 174 -27.63 -0.01 2.64
CA ARG A 174 -26.47 -0.87 2.34
C ARG A 174 -26.99 -2.17 1.76
N ILE A 175 -26.34 -2.63 0.70
CA ILE A 175 -26.65 -3.91 0.06
C ILE A 175 -25.38 -4.75 0.17
N SER A 176 -25.45 -5.93 0.78
CA SER A 176 -24.39 -6.93 0.67
C SER A 176 -24.81 -7.98 -0.34
N VAL A 177 -23.85 -8.44 -1.13
CA VAL A 177 -24.00 -9.50 -2.13
C VAL A 177 -23.02 -10.59 -1.74
N LEU A 178 -23.56 -11.75 -1.39
CA LEU A 178 -22.77 -12.98 -1.26
C LEU A 178 -22.64 -13.58 -2.65
N ALA A 179 -21.43 -13.56 -3.20
CA ALA A 179 -21.13 -14.13 -4.50
C ALA A 179 -20.42 -15.48 -4.32
N SER A 180 -20.81 -16.46 -5.11
CA SER A 180 -20.06 -17.70 -5.26
C SER A 180 -19.63 -17.90 -6.70
N LEU A 181 -18.41 -18.39 -6.90
CA LEU A 181 -17.87 -18.80 -8.20
C LEU A 181 -17.44 -20.26 -8.11
N VAL A 182 -17.97 -21.07 -9.01
CA VAL A 182 -17.62 -22.49 -9.15
C VAL A 182 -16.84 -22.64 -10.44
N SER A 183 -15.71 -23.35 -10.40
CA SER A 183 -14.97 -23.70 -11.60
C SER A 183 -15.70 -24.84 -12.34
N MET A 184 -16.48 -24.49 -13.37
CA MET A 184 -17.04 -25.47 -14.29
C MET A 184 -16.14 -25.57 -15.53
N GLU A 185 -15.47 -26.72 -15.70
CA GLU A 185 -14.93 -27.09 -17.00
C GLU A 185 -16.08 -27.52 -17.91
N TYR A 186 -16.35 -26.74 -18.96
CA TYR A 186 -17.23 -27.19 -20.04
C TYR A 186 -16.49 -28.25 -20.87
N SER A 187 -16.57 -29.51 -20.45
CA SER A 187 -16.29 -30.63 -21.35
C SER A 187 -17.44 -30.76 -22.36
N THR A 188 -17.14 -30.31 -23.58
CA THR A 188 -17.81 -30.57 -24.87
C THR A 188 -19.11 -31.38 -24.89
N THR A 189 -20.16 -30.70 -25.40
CA THR A 189 -21.23 -31.18 -26.30
C THR A 189 -21.49 -32.68 -26.34
N THR A 190 -22.46 -33.15 -25.55
CA THR A 190 -23.24 -34.34 -25.91
C THR A 190 -24.61 -33.87 -26.36
N THR A 191 -24.82 -33.75 -27.67
CA THR A 191 -26.15 -33.69 -28.28
C THR A 191 -26.85 -35.02 -28.05
N LEU A 192 -27.57 -35.15 -26.94
CA LEU A 192 -28.62 -36.15 -26.82
C LEU A 192 -29.85 -35.62 -27.56
N THR A 193 -30.02 -36.12 -28.78
CA THR A 193 -31.27 -36.04 -29.54
C THR A 193 -32.35 -36.74 -28.71
N ALA A 194 -33.29 -35.97 -28.16
CA ALA A 194 -34.47 -36.53 -27.54
C ALA A 194 -35.38 -37.13 -28.64
N PRO A 195 -35.87 -38.36 -28.51
CA PRO A 195 -36.84 -38.89 -29.43
C PRO A 195 -38.19 -38.19 -29.19
N SER A 196 -38.70 -37.59 -30.25
CA SER A 196 -40.07 -37.09 -30.37
C SER A 196 -41.06 -38.16 -29.94
N THR A 197 -41.86 -37.86 -28.91
CA THR A 197 -43.15 -38.52 -28.73
C THR A 197 -44.20 -37.44 -28.56
N GLU A 198 -44.95 -37.22 -29.64
CA GLU A 198 -46.26 -36.58 -29.61
C GLU A 198 -47.18 -37.32 -28.62
N LEU A 199 -47.98 -36.60 -27.85
CA LEU A 199 -49.38 -36.98 -27.59
C LEU A 199 -50.14 -35.86 -26.84
N ASN A 200 -51.06 -35.26 -27.61
CA ASN A 200 -52.40 -34.77 -27.25
C ASN A 200 -52.61 -33.84 -26.04
N SER A 201 -52.85 -32.58 -26.41
CA SER A 201 -53.97 -31.74 -26.00
C SER A 201 -55.07 -32.40 -25.17
N GLN A 202 -55.40 -31.79 -24.02
CA GLN A 202 -56.78 -31.52 -23.65
C GLN A 202 -56.87 -30.29 -22.73
N SER A 203 -57.61 -29.29 -23.21
CA SER A 203 -58.11 -28.17 -22.45
C SER A 203 -59.20 -28.64 -21.50
N VAL A 204 -59.16 -28.17 -20.24
CA VAL A 204 -60.35 -28.13 -19.40
C VAL A 204 -60.36 -26.80 -18.65
N ALA A 205 -61.23 -25.90 -19.13
CA ALA A 205 -61.78 -24.80 -18.36
C ALA A 205 -62.89 -25.33 -17.43
N LYS A 206 -63.01 -24.74 -16.24
CA LYS A 206 -64.16 -24.69 -15.29
C LYS A 206 -63.60 -24.28 -13.92
N THR A 207 -64.16 -23.38 -13.12
CA THR A 207 -65.33 -22.48 -13.18
C THR A 207 -65.00 -21.31 -12.26
#